data_AF-A0A562PI36-F1
#
_entry.id   AF-A0A562PI36-F1
#
_cell.length_a   1.000
_cell.length_b   1.000
_cell.length_c   1.000
_cell.angle_alpha   90.00
_cell.angle_beta   90.00
_cell.angle_gamma   90.00
#
_symmetry.space_group_name_H-M   'P 1'
#
loop_
_entity.id
_entity.type
_entity.pdbx_description
1 polymer ?
#
loop_
_entity_poly.entity_id
_entity_poly.type
_entity_poly.pdbx_seq_one_letter_code
_entity_poly.pdbx_strand_id
1 'polypeptide(L)'
;MTRFSLTLMLVLALPAYGQVYKCTRDGKVTYSEAPCAGGAQSTLDVPAPSAAPDAPRELERLRRESKVLEKERHAREAVQAREEAQAGRQALRRREKCEQLQLARKWAEEDARRADPQAEEAARLKARRAAERYAAACK
;
A
#
# COMPACT_ATOMS: atom_id res chain seq x y z
N MET A 1 31.23 -44.01 -10.42
CA MET A 1 30.63 -43.63 -11.72
C MET A 1 29.20 -43.22 -11.47
N THR A 2 28.92 -41.92 -11.35
CA THR A 2 27.57 -41.28 -11.36
C THR A 2 27.73 -39.80 -10.95
N ARG A 3 28.47 -39.03 -11.77
CA ARG A 3 28.62 -37.56 -11.61
C ARG A 3 28.52 -36.86 -12.97
N PHE A 4 27.53 -37.24 -13.77
CA PHE A 4 27.29 -36.68 -15.11
C PHE A 4 25.79 -36.55 -15.43
N SER A 5 24.93 -36.40 -14.42
CA SER A 5 23.47 -36.29 -14.61
C SER A 5 22.88 -34.95 -14.14
N LEU A 6 23.71 -33.96 -13.80
CA LEU A 6 23.23 -32.64 -13.35
C LEU A 6 23.63 -31.48 -14.28
N THR A 7 24.23 -31.77 -15.44
CA THR A 7 24.81 -30.76 -16.34
C THR A 7 24.18 -30.78 -17.74
N LEU A 8 22.94 -31.27 -17.88
CA LEU A 8 22.22 -31.29 -19.17
C LEU A 8 20.86 -30.57 -19.13
N MET A 9 20.56 -29.80 -18.09
CA MET A 9 19.31 -29.04 -17.99
C MET A 9 19.56 -27.54 -17.83
N LEU A 10 20.39 -26.95 -18.70
CA LEU A 10 20.63 -25.51 -18.71
C LEU A 10 20.93 -24.95 -20.11
N VAL A 11 20.26 -25.44 -21.16
CA VAL A 11 20.38 -24.84 -22.50
C VAL A 11 19.06 -25.01 -23.24
N LEU A 12 18.03 -24.20 -22.98
CA LEU A 12 16.89 -24.01 -23.90
C LEU A 12 15.97 -22.86 -23.43
N ALA A 13 16.54 -21.67 -23.22
CA ALA A 13 15.76 -20.43 -23.23
C ALA A 13 15.86 -19.83 -24.63
N LEU A 14 15.16 -20.43 -25.61
CA LEU A 14 15.02 -19.78 -26.92
C LEU A 14 14.02 -18.62 -26.82
N PRO A 15 14.29 -17.48 -27.46
CA PRO A 15 13.32 -16.39 -27.56
C PRO A 15 12.10 -16.90 -28.33
N ALA A 16 10.94 -16.89 -27.69
CA ALA A 16 9.67 -17.14 -28.34
C ALA A 16 9.31 -15.94 -29.22
N TYR A 17 9.81 -15.92 -30.46
CA TYR A 17 9.30 -15.05 -31.51
C TYR A 17 7.88 -15.54 -31.87
N GLY A 18 6.85 -14.96 -31.26
CA GLY A 18 5.46 -15.25 -31.56
C GLY A 18 5.10 -14.74 -32.96
N GLN A 19 5.02 -15.64 -33.94
CA GLN A 19 4.47 -15.32 -35.25
C GLN A 19 2.94 -15.39 -35.16
N VAL A 20 2.27 -14.25 -35.32
CA VAL A 20 0.80 -14.21 -35.34
C VAL A 20 0.33 -14.41 -36.77
N TYR A 21 -0.39 -15.50 -37.01
CA TYR A 21 -0.94 -15.86 -38.30
C TYR A 21 -2.35 -15.29 -38.44
N LYS A 22 -2.62 -14.60 -39.55
CA LYS A 22 -3.98 -14.22 -39.95
C LYS A 22 -4.54 -15.32 -40.84
N CYS A 23 -5.54 -16.03 -40.33
CA CYS A 23 -6.27 -17.06 -41.04
C CYS A 23 -7.57 -16.48 -41.59
N THR A 24 -7.86 -16.72 -42.87
CA THR A 24 -9.16 -16.41 -43.48
C THR A 24 -9.86 -17.68 -43.90
N ARG A 25 -11.03 -17.95 -43.32
CA ARG A 25 -11.86 -19.13 -43.63
C ARG A 25 -13.33 -18.72 -43.66
N ASP A 26 -14.03 -19.08 -44.73
CA ASP A 26 -15.48 -18.83 -44.91
C ASP A 26 -15.89 -17.35 -44.68
N GLY A 27 -15.04 -16.41 -45.11
CA GLY A 27 -15.25 -14.97 -44.93
C GLY A 27 -14.96 -14.43 -43.52
N LYS A 28 -14.53 -15.28 -42.57
CA LYS A 28 -14.14 -14.88 -41.21
C LYS A 28 -12.62 -14.82 -41.08
N VAL A 29 -12.14 -13.73 -40.47
CA VAL A 29 -10.72 -13.53 -40.12
C VAL A 29 -10.50 -13.99 -38.68
N THR A 30 -9.52 -14.84 -38.45
CA THR A 30 -9.11 -15.26 -37.10
C THR A 30 -7.60 -15.16 -36.97
N TYR A 31 -7.12 -14.66 -35.85
CA TYR A 31 -5.69 -14.54 -35.54
C TYR A 31 -5.29 -15.67 -34.61
N SER A 32 -4.24 -16.41 -34.96
CA SER A 32 -3.76 -17.55 -34.19
C SER A 32 -2.24 -17.52 -34.06
N GLU A 33 -1.74 -18.03 -32.93
CA GLU A 33 -0.31 -18.26 -32.70
C GLU A 33 0.16 -19.59 -33.33
N ALA A 34 -0.77 -20.42 -33.81
CA ALA A 34 -0.50 -21.64 -34.56
C ALA A 34 -0.78 -21.44 -36.06
N PRO A 35 -0.06 -22.14 -36.96
CA PRO A 35 -0.33 -22.09 -38.40
C PRO A 35 -1.77 -22.55 -38.69
N CYS A 36 -2.41 -21.93 -39.68
CA CYS A 36 -3.82 -22.17 -39.99
C CYS A 36 -4.02 -23.62 -40.46
N ALA A 37 -4.90 -24.39 -39.82
CA ALA A 37 -5.20 -25.79 -40.17
C ALA A 37 -5.94 -25.98 -41.53
N GLY A 38 -5.95 -24.96 -42.38
CA GLY A 38 -6.61 -24.91 -43.69
C GLY A 38 -7.18 -23.52 -44.00
N GLY A 39 -6.87 -22.97 -45.17
CA GLY A 39 -7.27 -21.62 -45.63
C GLY A 39 -6.09 -20.77 -46.09
N ALA A 40 -6.35 -19.56 -46.60
CA ALA A 40 -5.29 -18.63 -47.00
C ALA A 40 -4.61 -18.05 -45.75
N GLN A 41 -3.28 -18.24 -45.66
CA GLN A 41 -2.43 -17.79 -44.56
C GLN A 41 -1.61 -16.58 -45.01
N SER A 42 -1.71 -15.48 -44.27
CA SER A 42 -0.77 -14.36 -44.38
C SER A 42 -0.07 -14.17 -43.03
N THR A 43 1.26 -14.23 -43.04
CA THR A 43 2.09 -13.86 -41.88
C THR A 43 2.07 -12.34 -41.74
N LEU A 44 1.69 -11.82 -40.56
CA LEU A 44 1.96 -10.42 -40.26
C LEU A 44 3.41 -10.30 -39.85
N ASP A 45 4.21 -9.66 -40.71
CA ASP A 45 5.55 -9.25 -40.33
C ASP A 45 5.42 -8.07 -39.37
N VAL A 46 5.85 -8.26 -38.12
CA VAL A 46 5.84 -7.17 -37.14
C VAL A 46 7.03 -6.28 -37.49
N PRO A 47 6.80 -5.03 -37.94
CA PRO A 47 7.90 -4.17 -38.33
C PRO A 47 8.83 -3.97 -37.12
N ALA A 48 10.13 -4.12 -37.34
CA ALA A 48 11.13 -3.79 -36.34
C ALA A 48 10.91 -2.34 -35.88
N PRO A 49 11.01 -2.05 -34.57
CA PRO A 49 10.80 -0.70 -34.07
C PRO A 49 11.77 0.25 -34.78
N SER A 50 11.23 1.20 -35.55
CA SER A 50 12.04 2.20 -36.23
C SER A 50 12.75 3.06 -35.18
N ALA A 51 14.08 3.11 -35.23
CA ALA A 51 14.84 4.05 -34.42
C ALA A 51 14.46 5.48 -34.83
N ALA A 52 13.53 6.09 -34.09
CA ALA A 52 13.14 7.47 -34.33
C ALA A 52 14.37 8.39 -34.13
N PRO A 53 14.64 9.34 -35.03
CA PRO A 53 15.83 10.18 -34.96
C PRO A 53 15.93 11.02 -33.68
N ASP A 54 14.81 11.26 -32.99
CA ASP A 54 14.74 11.99 -31.71
C ASP A 54 14.56 11.11 -30.47
N ALA A 55 14.66 9.78 -30.61
CA ALA A 55 14.55 8.83 -29.50
C ALA A 55 15.40 9.17 -28.26
N PRO A 56 16.67 9.63 -28.37
CA PRO A 56 17.45 9.98 -27.16
C PRO A 56 16.95 11.23 -26.45
N ARG A 57 16.48 12.25 -27.20
CA ARG A 57 15.90 13.47 -26.63
C ARG A 57 14.57 13.20 -25.95
N GLU A 58 13.74 12.38 -26.59
CA GLU A 58 12.46 11.96 -26.02
C GLU A 58 12.66 11.14 -24.75
N LEU A 59 13.61 10.22 -24.74
CA LEU A 59 13.95 9.43 -23.56
C LEU A 59 14.45 10.31 -22.41
N GLU A 60 15.25 11.33 -22.70
CA GLU A 60 15.70 12.29 -21.68
C GLU A 60 14.53 13.11 -21.11
N ARG A 61 13.60 13.57 -21.96
CA ARG A 61 12.38 14.27 -21.54
C ARG A 61 11.55 13.39 -20.61
N LEU A 62 11.25 12.16 -21.02
CA LEU A 62 10.48 11.20 -20.23
C LEU A 62 11.16 10.89 -18.89
N ARG A 63 12.49 10.76 -18.87
CA ARG A 63 13.26 10.58 -17.62
C ARG A 63 13.14 11.78 -16.69
N ARG A 64 13.18 13.01 -17.23
CA ARG A 64 13.02 14.23 -16.43
C ARG A 64 11.60 14.32 -15.86
N GLU A 65 10.59 14.08 -16.67
CA GLU A 65 9.18 14.05 -16.24
C GLU A 65 8.95 12.97 -15.16
N SER A 66 9.47 11.77 -15.36
CA SER A 66 9.41 10.68 -14.36
C SER A 66 10.03 11.11 -13.03
N LYS A 67 11.21 11.74 -13.05
CA LYS A 67 11.87 12.23 -11.83
C LYS A 67 11.07 13.31 -11.11
N VAL A 68 10.41 14.20 -11.86
CA VAL A 68 9.52 15.23 -11.28
C VAL A 68 8.34 14.56 -10.61
N LEU A 69 7.66 13.63 -11.29
CA LEU A 69 6.52 12.89 -10.75
C LEU A 69 6.89 12.07 -9.51
N GLU A 70 8.04 11.41 -9.51
CA GLU A 70 8.54 10.68 -8.34
C GLU A 70 8.82 11.61 -7.17
N LYS A 71 9.45 12.76 -7.42
CA LYS A 71 9.71 13.77 -6.39
C LYS A 71 8.40 14.31 -5.79
N GLU A 72 7.42 14.61 -6.62
CA GLU A 72 6.10 15.06 -6.17
C GLU A 72 5.38 13.99 -5.35
N ARG A 73 5.42 12.73 -5.79
CA ARG A 73 4.88 11.60 -5.03
C ARG A 73 5.52 11.51 -3.65
N HIS A 74 6.85 11.49 -3.58
CA HIS A 74 7.56 11.41 -2.30
C HIS A 74 7.32 12.63 -1.40
N ALA A 75 7.18 13.83 -1.96
CA ALA A 75 6.82 15.01 -1.19
C ALA A 75 5.42 14.85 -0.56
N ARG A 76 4.43 14.35 -1.32
CA ARG A 76 3.08 14.09 -0.81
C ARG A 76 3.06 12.99 0.25
N GLU A 77 3.76 11.89 0.02
CA GLU A 77 3.93 10.80 0.99
C GLU A 77 4.57 11.30 2.29
N ALA A 78 5.61 12.14 2.21
CA ALA A 78 6.28 12.69 3.38
C ALA A 78 5.37 13.63 4.19
N VAL A 79 4.51 14.42 3.54
CA VAL A 79 3.52 15.27 4.23
C VAL A 79 2.47 14.39 4.92
N GLN A 80 1.90 13.43 4.20
CA GLN A 80 0.90 12.50 4.76
C GLN A 80 1.46 11.72 5.95
N ALA A 81 2.67 11.16 5.83
CA ALA A 81 3.32 10.44 6.93
C ALA A 81 3.55 11.33 8.16
N ARG A 82 3.84 12.63 7.97
CA ARG A 82 3.97 13.58 9.08
C ARG A 82 2.64 13.86 9.76
N GLU A 83 1.58 14.06 8.97
CA GLU A 83 0.22 14.30 9.47
C GLU A 83 -0.31 13.09 10.23
N GLU A 84 -0.16 11.88 9.68
CA GLU A 84 -0.51 10.63 10.33
C GLU A 84 0.27 10.42 11.62
N ALA A 85 1.59 10.68 11.62
CA ALA A 85 2.40 10.58 12.82
C ALA A 85 1.98 11.61 13.89
N GLN A 86 1.59 12.83 13.50
CA GLN A 86 1.07 13.84 14.43
C GLN A 86 -0.29 13.41 15.01
N ALA A 87 -1.22 12.98 14.16
CA ALA A 87 -2.52 12.47 14.58
C ALA A 87 -2.38 11.25 15.51
N GLY A 88 -1.48 10.33 15.18
CA GLY A 88 -1.14 9.17 16.00
C GLY A 88 -0.60 9.56 17.38
N ARG A 89 0.33 10.52 17.45
CA ARG A 89 0.83 11.05 18.73
C ARG A 89 -0.27 11.69 19.56
N GLN A 90 -1.13 12.50 18.95
CA GLN A 90 -2.25 13.14 19.66
C GLN A 90 -3.25 12.10 20.18
N ALA A 91 -3.56 11.08 19.38
CA ALA A 91 -4.43 9.99 19.78
C ALA A 91 -3.85 9.19 20.96
N LEU A 92 -2.55 8.87 20.93
CA LEU A 92 -1.85 8.21 22.03
C LEU A 92 -1.89 9.06 23.31
N ARG A 93 -1.56 10.36 23.22
CA ARG A 93 -1.61 11.27 24.39
C ARG A 93 -3.01 11.37 24.98
N ARG A 94 -4.06 11.40 24.15
CA ARG A 94 -5.45 11.39 24.62
C ARG A 94 -5.79 10.06 25.31
N ARG A 95 -5.37 8.92 24.76
CA ARG A 95 -5.57 7.59 25.38
C ARG A 95 -4.89 7.51 26.73
N GLU A 96 -3.60 7.83 26.80
CA GLU A 96 -2.82 7.86 28.05
C GLU A 96 -3.48 8.77 29.09
N LYS A 97 -3.92 9.97 28.68
CA LYS A 97 -4.61 10.90 29.57
C LYS A 97 -5.92 10.32 30.09
N CYS A 98 -6.67 9.63 29.24
CA CYS A 98 -7.93 9.02 29.60
C CYS A 98 -7.78 7.83 30.53
N GLU A 99 -6.77 7.00 30.32
CA GLU A 99 -6.42 5.91 31.23
C GLU A 99 -6.03 6.44 32.62
N GLN A 100 -5.21 7.49 32.68
CA GLN A 100 -4.84 8.15 33.93
C GLN A 100 -6.07 8.72 34.67
N LEU A 101 -6.95 9.42 33.95
CA LEU A 101 -8.17 9.99 34.54
C LEU A 101 -9.15 8.90 34.98
N GLN A 102 -9.26 7.80 34.24
CA GLN A 102 -10.09 6.67 34.61
C GLN A 102 -9.58 6.02 35.90
N LEU A 103 -8.26 5.84 36.04
CA LEU A 103 -7.65 5.30 37.24
C LEU A 103 -7.86 6.23 38.44
N ALA A 104 -7.64 7.54 38.26
CA ALA A 104 -7.90 8.53 39.29
C ALA A 104 -9.37 8.56 39.71
N ARG A 105 -10.31 8.38 38.77
CA ARG A 105 -11.74 8.23 39.06
C ARG A 105 -12.00 7.01 39.93
N LYS A 106 -11.50 5.84 39.50
CA LYS A 106 -11.65 4.59 40.25
C LYS A 106 -11.14 4.74 41.68
N TRP A 107 -9.91 5.22 41.87
CA TRP A 107 -9.34 5.43 43.20
C TRP A 107 -10.15 6.41 44.04
N ALA A 108 -10.60 7.53 43.47
CA ALA A 108 -11.44 8.47 44.22
C ALA A 108 -12.79 7.85 44.63
N GLU A 109 -13.37 6.98 43.80
CA GLU A 109 -14.56 6.20 44.16
C GLU A 109 -14.26 5.19 45.28
N GLU A 110 -13.10 4.53 45.27
CA GLU A 110 -12.71 3.60 46.34
C GLU A 110 -12.45 4.33 47.66
N ASP A 111 -11.75 5.46 47.61
CA ASP A 111 -11.52 6.35 48.74
C ASP A 111 -12.86 6.75 49.37
N ALA A 112 -13.83 7.16 48.55
CA ALA A 112 -15.15 7.55 49.02
C ALA A 112 -15.92 6.39 49.67
N ARG A 113 -15.75 5.15 49.18
CA ARG A 113 -16.37 3.96 49.79
C ARG A 113 -15.73 3.57 51.13
N ARG A 114 -14.45 3.91 51.33
CA ARG A 114 -13.67 3.57 52.52
C ARG A 114 -13.53 4.72 53.52
N ALA A 115 -14.08 5.89 53.19
CA ALA A 115 -13.92 7.09 54.01
C ALA A 115 -14.62 6.96 55.36
N ASP A 116 -13.96 7.43 56.41
CA ASP A 116 -14.57 7.59 57.72
C ASP A 116 -15.70 8.64 57.68
N PRO A 117 -16.68 8.60 58.60
CA PRO A 117 -17.83 9.51 58.59
C PRO A 117 -17.46 11.01 58.59
N GLN A 118 -16.33 11.38 59.16
CA GLN A 118 -15.84 12.77 59.18
C GLN A 118 -15.31 13.25 57.82
N ALA A 119 -14.86 12.33 56.95
CA ALA A 119 -14.27 12.64 55.65
C ALA A 119 -15.17 12.25 54.46
N GLU A 120 -16.31 11.60 54.72
CA GLU A 120 -17.19 11.02 53.71
C GLU A 120 -17.67 12.03 52.65
N GLU A 121 -18.21 13.17 53.07
CA GLU A 121 -18.71 14.20 52.15
C GLU A 121 -17.60 14.80 51.27
N ALA A 122 -16.41 15.02 51.84
CA ALA A 122 -15.25 15.49 51.10
C ALA A 122 -14.76 14.44 50.08
N ALA A 123 -14.75 13.17 50.47
CA ALA A 123 -14.36 12.06 49.60
C ALA A 123 -15.37 11.86 48.44
N ARG A 124 -16.67 11.96 48.72
CA ARG A 124 -17.73 11.94 47.70
C ARG A 124 -17.59 13.08 46.69
N LEU A 125 -17.32 14.29 47.16
CA LEU A 125 -17.08 15.45 46.27
C LEU A 125 -15.84 15.23 45.39
N LYS A 126 -14.75 14.68 45.94
CA LYS A 126 -13.54 14.32 45.19
C LYS A 126 -13.84 13.29 44.11
N ALA A 127 -14.60 12.24 44.43
CA ALA A 127 -15.03 11.21 43.48
C ALA A 127 -15.86 11.81 42.34
N ARG A 128 -16.85 12.66 42.68
CA ARG A 128 -17.67 13.36 41.68
C ARG A 128 -16.82 14.23 40.74
N ARG A 129 -15.91 15.05 41.28
CA ARG A 129 -15.01 15.89 40.48
C ARG A 129 -14.05 15.07 39.61
N ALA A 130 -13.64 13.89 40.07
CA ALA A 130 -12.81 12.99 39.26
C ALA A 130 -13.63 12.40 38.09
N ALA A 131 -14.89 12.03 38.34
CA ALA A 131 -15.80 11.57 37.30
C ALA A 131 -16.12 12.67 36.26
N GLU A 132 -16.37 13.90 36.70
CA GLU A 132 -16.60 15.05 35.81
C GLU A 132 -15.37 15.35 34.93
N ARG A 133 -14.16 15.31 35.49
CA ARG A 133 -12.91 15.48 34.72
C ARG A 133 -12.72 14.38 33.68
N TYR A 134 -12.97 13.13 34.04
CA TYR A 134 -12.93 12.01 33.09
C TYR A 134 -13.97 12.20 31.97
N ALA A 135 -15.21 12.52 32.31
CA ALA A 135 -16.28 12.75 31.35
C ALA A 135 -16.03 13.96 30.43
N ALA A 136 -15.32 14.98 30.90
CA ALA A 136 -14.96 16.13 30.05
C ALA A 136 -13.84 15.80 29.05
N ALA A 137 -12.86 14.99 29.45
CA ALA A 137 -11.67 14.71 28.64
C ALA A 137 -11.82 13.50 27.70
N CYS A 138 -12.70 12.54 28.03
CA CYS A 138 -12.70 11.20 27.45
C CYS A 138 -14.01 10.77 26.78
N LYS A 139 -14.84 11.74 26.37
CA LYS A 139 -15.97 11.50 25.47
C LYS A 139 -15.51 11.30 24.04
#